data_AF-A0A848W5B4-F1
#
_entry.id   AF-A0A848W5B4-F1
#
_cell.length_a   1.000
_cell.length_b   1.000
_cell.length_c   1.000
_cell.angle_alpha   90.00
_cell.angle_beta   90.00
_cell.angle_gamma   90.00
#
_symmetry.space_group_name_H-M   'P 1'
#
loop_
_entity.id
_entity.type
_entity.pdbx_description
1 polymer ?
#
loop_
_entity_poly.entity_id
_entity_poly.type
_entity_poly.pdbx_seq_one_letter_code
_entity_poly.pdbx_strand_id
1 'polypeptide(L)'
;MAKEDPFKFFSDIQKNFSQFQLPGIDPNQWAETYQRNLEAMNQASQAITTGVQAYAEKQAAMLQASMERAQESIKQASETGDSSAKATQQLDSAKAAYEKAVEDMNEISQIMAKTNAEATEAIEKRITESFEEVQNLLSSQKE
;
A
#
# COMPACT_ATOMS: atom_id res chain seq x y z
N MET A 1 22.83 13.54 -17.75
CA MET A 1 21.60 13.04 -17.09
C MET A 1 20.84 14.27 -16.63
N ALA A 2 19.80 14.68 -17.37
CA ALA A 2 19.00 15.83 -16.99
C ALA A 2 18.23 15.48 -15.71
N LYS A 3 18.40 16.30 -14.67
CA LYS A 3 17.49 16.28 -13.52
C LYS A 3 16.15 16.78 -14.06
N GLU A 4 15.22 15.87 -14.27
CA GLU A 4 13.83 16.22 -14.59
C GLU A 4 13.25 16.89 -13.34
N ASP A 5 13.32 18.21 -13.35
CA ASP A 5 12.77 19.06 -12.32
C ASP A 5 11.26 19.15 -12.57
N PRO A 6 10.40 18.58 -11.70
CA PRO A 6 8.96 18.50 -11.94
C PRO A 6 8.31 19.89 -12.08
N PHE A 7 8.91 20.92 -11.46
CA PHE A 7 8.51 22.30 -11.65
C PHE A 7 8.80 22.83 -13.05
N LYS A 8 9.88 22.37 -13.67
CA LYS A 8 10.27 22.77 -15.03
C LYS A 8 9.41 22.06 -16.08
N PHE A 9 9.11 20.78 -15.86
CA PHE A 9 8.11 20.05 -16.65
C PHE A 9 6.74 20.72 -16.59
N PHE A 10 6.30 21.13 -15.39
CA PHE A 10 5.05 21.87 -15.20
C PHE A 10 5.06 23.23 -15.92
N SER A 11 6.14 24.01 -15.76
CA SER A 11 6.37 25.28 -16.47
C SER A 11 6.31 25.11 -17.98
N ASP A 12 6.98 24.10 -18.52
CA ASP A 12 7.08 23.88 -19.96
C ASP A 12 5.75 23.38 -20.55
N ILE A 13 4.98 22.56 -19.81
CA ILE A 13 3.59 22.22 -20.15
C ILE A 13 2.73 23.47 -20.14
N GLN A 14 2.73 24.25 -19.04
CA GLN A 14 1.92 25.46 -18.93
C GLN A 14 2.25 26.46 -20.04
N LYS A 15 3.53 26.61 -20.40
CA LYS A 15 3.99 27.52 -21.44
C LYS A 15 3.58 27.04 -22.83
N ASN A 16 3.74 25.76 -23.14
CA ASN A 16 3.29 25.19 -24.41
C ASN A 16 1.75 25.19 -24.53
N PHE A 17 1.02 25.01 -23.42
CA PHE A 17 -0.44 25.10 -23.38
C PHE A 17 -0.94 26.55 -23.45
N SER A 18 -0.23 27.52 -22.87
CA SER A 18 -0.57 28.95 -23.02
C SER A 18 -0.35 29.48 -24.43
N GLN A 19 0.53 28.84 -25.21
CA GLN A 19 0.75 29.12 -26.63
C GLN A 19 -0.31 28.43 -27.51
N PHE A 20 -0.83 27.29 -27.06
CA PHE A 20 -2.08 26.69 -27.53
C PHE A 20 -3.25 27.20 -26.68
N GLN A 21 -3.54 28.52 -26.65
CA GLN A 21 -4.80 28.99 -26.07
C GLN A 21 -5.94 28.26 -26.79
N LEU A 22 -6.38 27.12 -26.24
CA LEU A 22 -7.50 26.33 -26.74
C LEU A 22 -8.71 27.17 -26.39
N PRO A 23 -9.34 27.86 -27.37
CA PRO A 23 -10.45 28.74 -27.09
C PRO A 23 -11.55 27.91 -26.42
N GLY A 24 -12.06 28.37 -25.27
CA GLY A 24 -13.17 27.71 -24.58
C GLY A 24 -12.83 26.77 -23.42
N ILE A 25 -11.57 26.68 -22.95
CA ILE A 25 -11.24 25.93 -21.72
C ILE A 25 -11.04 26.85 -20.51
N ASP A 26 -11.77 26.61 -19.42
CA ASP A 26 -11.71 27.38 -18.17
C ASP A 26 -10.44 27.04 -17.36
N PRO A 27 -9.57 28.03 -17.05
CA PRO A 27 -8.40 27.84 -16.19
C PRO A 27 -8.71 27.25 -14.80
N ASN A 28 -9.90 27.50 -14.25
CA ASN A 28 -10.32 26.98 -12.95
C ASN A 28 -10.57 25.46 -13.01
N GLN A 29 -11.13 24.95 -14.11
CA GLN A 29 -11.33 23.51 -14.30
C GLN A 29 -10.00 22.76 -14.39
N TRP A 30 -8.98 23.38 -14.98
CA TRP A 30 -7.61 22.83 -14.98
C TRP A 30 -7.03 22.77 -13.57
N ALA A 31 -7.12 23.85 -12.81
CA ALA A 31 -6.62 23.88 -11.43
C ALA A 31 -7.29 22.80 -10.56
N GLU A 32 -8.60 22.61 -10.73
CA GLU A 32 -9.35 21.57 -10.03
C GLU A 32 -8.91 20.15 -10.44
N THR A 33 -8.69 19.91 -11.74
CA THR A 33 -8.14 18.65 -12.27
C THR A 33 -6.78 18.31 -11.65
N TYR A 34 -5.88 19.31 -11.54
CA TYR A 34 -4.59 19.16 -10.90
C TYR A 34 -4.70 18.87 -9.41
N GLN A 35 -5.61 19.54 -8.71
CA GLN A 35 -5.87 19.28 -7.30
C GLN A 35 -6.36 17.84 -7.09
N ARG A 36 -7.32 17.37 -7.89
CA ARG A 36 -7.84 15.99 -7.82
C ARG A 36 -6.75 14.95 -8.11
N ASN A 37 -5.82 15.23 -9.02
CA ASN A 37 -4.66 14.37 -9.25
C ASN A 37 -3.78 14.24 -8.00
N LEU A 38 -3.49 15.36 -7.32
CA LEU A 38 -2.70 15.36 -6.09
C LEU A 38 -3.42 14.62 -4.95
N GLU A 39 -4.75 14.77 -4.85
CA GLU A 39 -5.56 14.06 -3.88
C GLU A 39 -5.50 12.54 -4.10
N ALA A 40 -5.60 12.07 -5.35
CA ALA A 40 -5.47 10.65 -5.67
C ALA A 40 -4.08 10.09 -5.32
N MET A 41 -3.01 10.85 -5.64
CA MET A 41 -1.65 10.47 -5.24
C MET A 41 -1.49 10.43 -3.72
N ASN A 42 -2.09 11.37 -3.00
CA ASN A 42 -2.05 11.41 -1.55
C ASN A 42 -2.80 10.22 -0.93
N GLN A 43 -3.97 9.85 -1.47
CA GLN A 43 -4.73 8.67 -1.04
C GLN A 43 -3.92 7.37 -1.26
N ALA A 44 -3.30 7.22 -2.44
CA ALA A 44 -2.42 6.08 -2.70
C ALA A 44 -1.22 6.05 -1.74
N SER A 45 -0.58 7.20 -1.48
CA SER A 45 0.51 7.31 -0.51
C SER A 45 0.07 6.97 0.91
N GLN A 46 -1.16 7.34 1.29
CA GLN A 46 -1.73 7.02 2.59
C GLN A 46 -1.94 5.51 2.72
N ALA A 47 -2.52 4.85 1.71
CA ALA A 47 -2.68 3.40 1.69
C ALA A 47 -1.33 2.67 1.86
N ILE A 48 -0.29 3.12 1.15
CA ILE A 48 1.07 2.59 1.27
C ILE A 48 1.61 2.77 2.69
N THR A 49 1.48 3.98 3.26
CA THR A 49 1.98 4.29 4.60
C THR A 49 1.28 3.44 5.67
N THR A 50 -0.04 3.32 5.59
CA THR A 50 -0.83 2.44 6.47
C THR A 50 -0.43 0.98 6.30
N GLY A 51 -0.18 0.53 5.06
CA GLY A 51 0.33 -0.82 4.78
C GLY A 51 1.68 -1.11 5.43
N VAL A 52 2.63 -0.17 5.30
CA VAL A 52 3.96 -0.28 5.93
C VAL A 52 3.84 -0.33 7.45
N GLN A 53 2.97 0.51 8.03
CA GLN A 53 2.74 0.50 9.47
C GLN A 53 2.15 -0.85 9.93
N ALA A 54 1.10 -1.35 9.27
CA ALA A 54 0.49 -2.63 9.61
C ALA A 54 1.49 -3.79 9.47
N TYR A 55 2.34 -3.78 8.44
CA TYR A 55 3.42 -4.75 8.28
C TYR A 55 4.43 -4.68 9.42
N ALA A 56 4.85 -3.48 9.82
CA ALA A 56 5.80 -3.29 10.92
C ALA A 56 5.22 -3.77 12.26
N GLU A 57 3.95 -3.46 12.54
CA GLU A 57 3.22 -3.96 13.70
C GLU A 57 3.15 -5.50 13.71
N LYS A 58 2.87 -6.12 12.55
CA LYS A 58 2.86 -7.58 12.42
C LYS A 58 4.24 -8.19 12.67
N GLN A 59 5.30 -7.58 12.14
CA GLN A 59 6.69 -8.01 12.40
C GLN A 59 7.06 -7.92 13.89
N ALA A 60 6.64 -6.86 14.58
CA ALA A 60 6.84 -6.72 16.02
C ALA A 60 6.08 -7.81 16.82
N ALA A 61 4.82 -8.09 16.46
CA ALA A 61 4.03 -9.13 17.09
C ALA A 61 4.65 -10.53 16.92
N MET A 62 5.18 -10.84 15.74
CA MET A 62 5.88 -12.12 15.49
C MET A 62 7.17 -12.25 16.32
N LEU A 63 7.91 -11.15 16.51
CA LEU A 63 9.09 -11.14 17.37
C LEU A 63 8.71 -11.43 18.83
N GLN A 64 7.68 -10.75 19.34
CA GLN A 64 7.17 -10.98 20.70
C GLN A 64 6.74 -12.43 20.90
N ALA A 65 5.94 -12.98 19.98
CA ALA A 65 5.51 -14.37 20.03
C ALA A 65 6.68 -15.37 19.96
N SER A 66 7.76 -15.01 19.25
CA SER A 66 8.97 -15.84 19.19
C SER A 66 9.76 -15.81 20.50
N MET A 67 9.82 -14.65 21.18
CA MET A 67 10.45 -14.53 22.50
C MET A 67 9.67 -15.27 23.59
N GLU A 68 8.34 -15.27 23.51
CA GLU A 68 7.47 -16.05 24.41
C GLU A 68 7.70 -17.55 24.24
N ARG A 69 7.68 -18.06 23.00
CA ARG A 69 7.99 -19.47 22.68
C ARG A 69 9.39 -19.90 23.14
N ALA A 70 10.38 -19.02 23.05
CA ALA A 70 11.73 -19.30 23.53
C ALA A 70 11.76 -19.46 25.07
N GLN A 71 11.07 -18.59 25.81
CA GLN A 71 10.96 -18.70 27.28
C GLN A 71 10.23 -19.98 27.70
N GLU A 72 9.13 -20.34 27.02
CA GLU A 72 8.41 -21.59 27.28
C GLU A 72 9.28 -22.82 27.03
N SER A 73 10.07 -22.82 25.95
CA SER A 73 10.98 -23.92 25.63
C SER A 73 12.05 -24.11 26.71
N ILE A 74 12.61 -23.02 27.25
CA ILE A 74 13.58 -23.07 28.35
C ILE A 74 12.92 -23.64 29.61
N LYS A 75 11.69 -23.22 29.93
CA LYS A 75 10.94 -23.71 31.09
C LYS A 75 10.64 -25.21 30.96
N GLN A 76 10.13 -25.65 29.80
CA GLN A 76 9.82 -27.06 29.54
C GLN A 76 11.06 -27.96 29.65
N ALA A 77 12.22 -27.50 29.16
CA ALA A 77 13.48 -28.23 29.25
C ALA A 77 13.93 -28.47 30.70
N SER A 78 13.50 -27.63 31.65
CA SER A 78 13.80 -27.78 33.08
C SER A 78 12.85 -28.74 33.82
N GLU A 79 11.71 -29.11 33.21
CA GLU A 79 10.60 -29.82 33.89
C GLU A 79 10.48 -31.32 33.51
N THR A 80 11.06 -31.80 32.40
CA THR A 80 10.73 -33.14 31.84
C THR A 80 11.86 -34.18 31.85
N GLY A 81 11.67 -35.28 32.59
CA GLY A 81 12.58 -36.42 32.71
C GLY A 81 12.25 -37.68 31.89
N ASP A 82 11.06 -37.80 31.28
CA ASP A 82 10.60 -39.01 30.58
C ASP A 82 10.68 -38.89 29.05
N SER A 83 11.22 -39.90 28.35
CA SER A 83 11.60 -39.86 26.94
C SER A 83 10.43 -40.04 25.95
N SER A 84 9.38 -40.78 26.33
CA SER A 84 8.20 -40.95 25.47
C SER A 84 7.30 -39.71 25.47
N ALA A 85 7.17 -39.04 26.63
CA ALA A 85 6.43 -37.78 26.74
C ALA A 85 7.08 -36.66 25.91
N LYS A 86 8.43 -36.65 25.83
CA LYS A 86 9.19 -35.71 24.98
C LYS A 86 8.83 -35.82 23.50
N ALA A 87 8.68 -37.02 22.96
CA ALA A 87 8.40 -37.21 21.53
C ALA A 87 7.03 -36.63 21.11
N THR A 88 5.98 -36.90 21.89
CA THR A 88 4.64 -36.36 21.63
C THR A 88 4.62 -34.83 21.76
N GLN A 89 5.21 -34.29 22.82
CA GLN A 89 5.27 -32.85 23.07
C GLN A 89 6.04 -32.10 21.97
N GLN A 90 7.08 -32.72 21.40
CA GLN A 90 7.88 -32.16 20.33
C GLN A 90 7.11 -32.14 18.99
N LEU A 91 6.29 -33.17 18.72
CA LEU A 91 5.37 -33.19 17.58
C LEU A 91 4.29 -32.11 17.70
N ASP A 92 3.67 -31.96 18.89
CA ASP A 92 2.65 -30.93 19.13
C ASP A 92 3.23 -29.51 18.99
N SER A 93 4.43 -29.28 19.52
CA SER A 93 5.15 -28.01 19.37
C SER A 93 5.49 -27.71 17.91
N ALA A 94 5.92 -28.71 17.15
CA ALA A 94 6.22 -28.56 15.72
C ALA A 94 4.95 -28.24 14.91
N LYS A 95 3.82 -28.90 15.22
CA LYS A 95 2.53 -28.62 14.60
C LYS A 95 2.06 -27.20 14.89
N ALA A 96 2.10 -26.77 16.15
CA ALA A 96 1.72 -25.41 16.54
C ALA A 96 2.60 -24.35 15.86
N ALA A 97 3.92 -24.58 15.78
CA ALA A 97 4.82 -23.68 15.07
C ALA A 97 4.52 -23.58 13.57
N TYR A 98 4.15 -24.69 12.92
CA TYR A 98 3.75 -24.72 11.52
C TYR A 98 2.44 -23.96 11.28
N GLU A 99 1.40 -24.25 12.07
CA GLU A 99 0.11 -23.55 11.98
C GLU A 99 0.29 -22.05 12.16
N LYS A 100 1.11 -21.63 13.13
CA LYS A 100 1.41 -20.23 13.35
C LYS A 100 2.15 -19.57 12.19
N ALA A 101 3.14 -20.25 11.61
CA ALA A 101 3.88 -19.72 10.46
C ALA A 101 2.98 -19.53 9.23
N VAL A 102 2.03 -20.44 9.00
CA VAL A 102 1.04 -20.33 7.91
C VAL A 102 0.09 -19.16 8.17
N GLU A 103 -0.41 -19.01 9.40
CA GLU A 103 -1.24 -17.87 9.80
C GLU A 103 -0.52 -16.54 9.57
N ASP A 104 0.71 -16.40 10.06
CA ASP A 104 1.49 -15.18 9.93
C ASP A 104 1.77 -14.82 8.46
N MET A 105 2.04 -15.82 7.61
CA MET A 105 2.22 -15.62 6.17
C MET A 105 0.92 -15.16 5.49
N ASN A 106 -0.23 -15.72 5.87
CA ASN A 106 -1.52 -15.30 5.35
C ASN A 106 -1.84 -13.85 5.74
N GLU A 107 -1.60 -13.45 6.98
CA GLU A 107 -1.82 -12.08 7.44
C GLU A 107 -0.92 -11.08 6.71
N ILE A 108 0.38 -11.38 6.55
CA ILE A 108 1.30 -10.53 5.78
C ILE A 108 0.84 -10.42 4.32
N SER A 109 0.39 -11.52 3.71
CA SER A 109 -0.13 -11.52 2.35
C SER A 109 -1.39 -10.64 2.24
N GLN A 110 -2.29 -10.69 3.22
CA GLN A 110 -3.47 -9.84 3.26
C GLN A 110 -3.13 -8.36 3.40
N ILE A 111 -2.15 -8.00 4.24
CA ILE A 111 -1.66 -6.62 4.36
C ILE A 111 -1.18 -6.12 2.99
N MET A 112 -0.30 -6.87 2.32
CA MET A 112 0.22 -6.48 1.01
C MET A 112 -0.87 -6.40 -0.06
N ALA A 113 -1.78 -7.38 -0.12
CA ALA A 113 -2.86 -7.40 -1.08
C ALA A 113 -3.80 -6.20 -0.90
N LYS A 114 -4.16 -5.90 0.36
CA LYS A 114 -5.00 -4.75 0.71
C LYS A 114 -4.32 -3.43 0.33
N THR A 115 -3.06 -3.24 0.72
CA THR A 115 -2.31 -2.02 0.39
C THR A 115 -2.22 -1.78 -1.11
N ASN A 116 -1.93 -2.83 -1.89
CA ASN A 116 -1.89 -2.71 -3.34
C ASN A 116 -3.27 -2.40 -3.94
N ALA A 117 -4.32 -3.06 -3.45
CA ALA A 117 -5.69 -2.83 -3.91
C ALA A 117 -6.12 -1.37 -3.66
N GLU A 118 -5.96 -0.87 -2.43
CA GLU A 118 -6.36 0.49 -2.06
C GLU A 118 -5.56 1.56 -2.83
N ALA A 119 -4.24 1.36 -2.99
CA ALA A 119 -3.42 2.30 -3.76
C ALA A 119 -3.78 2.29 -5.26
N THR A 120 -4.06 1.12 -5.82
CA THR A 120 -4.44 0.97 -7.23
C THR A 120 -5.82 1.56 -7.48
N GLU A 121 -6.80 1.27 -6.63
CA GLU A 121 -8.16 1.81 -6.73
C GLU A 121 -8.18 3.33 -6.74
N ALA A 122 -7.37 3.99 -5.88
CA ALA A 122 -7.25 5.44 -5.86
C ALA A 122 -6.77 6.01 -7.21
N ILE A 123 -5.82 5.34 -7.87
CA ILE A 123 -5.28 5.76 -9.17
C ILE A 123 -6.26 5.43 -10.30
N GLU A 124 -6.80 4.22 -10.33
CA GLU A 124 -7.75 3.77 -11.37
C GLU A 124 -9.01 4.64 -11.41
N LYS A 125 -9.55 4.96 -10.23
CA LYS A 125 -10.68 5.89 -10.12
C LYS A 125 -10.34 7.23 -10.75
N ARG A 126 -9.17 7.80 -10.44
CA ARG A 126 -8.77 9.09 -10.97
C ARG A 126 -8.52 9.07 -12.48
N ILE A 127 -7.95 7.98 -13.01
CA ILE A 127 -7.80 7.78 -14.45
C ILE A 127 -9.18 7.78 -15.13
N THR A 128 -10.15 7.07 -14.55
CA THR A 128 -11.52 7.01 -15.08
C THR A 128 -12.17 8.39 -15.09
N GLU A 129 -12.11 9.11 -13.96
CA GLU A 129 -12.60 10.50 -13.86
C GLU A 129 -11.91 11.45 -14.85
N SER A 130 -10.61 11.24 -15.12
CA SER A 130 -9.86 12.06 -16.08
C SER A 130 -10.39 11.90 -17.50
N PHE A 131 -10.83 10.70 -17.89
CA PHE A 131 -11.44 10.48 -19.20
C PHE A 131 -12.78 11.21 -19.34
N GLU A 132 -13.61 11.21 -18.29
CA GLU A 132 -14.87 11.95 -18.26
C GLU A 132 -14.64 13.47 -18.34
N GLU A 133 -13.65 13.99 -17.61
CA GLU A 133 -13.26 15.39 -17.66
C GLU A 133 -12.83 15.81 -19.08
N VAL A 134 -11.99 14.99 -19.75
CA VAL A 134 -11.59 15.25 -21.15
C VAL A 134 -12.79 15.19 -22.10
N GLN A 135 -13.70 14.23 -21.92
CA GLN A 135 -14.91 14.13 -22.74
C GLN A 135 -15.80 15.37 -22.57
N ASN A 136 -15.96 15.86 -21.34
CA ASN A 136 -16.74 17.06 -21.05
C ASN A 136 -16.12 18.31 -21.69
N LEU A 137 -14.78 18.46 -21.61
CA LEU A 137 -14.04 19.54 -22.26
C LEU A 137 -14.18 19.55 -23.79
N LEU A 138 -14.22 18.37 -24.41
CA LEU A 138 -14.43 18.26 -25.86
C LEU A 138 -15.87 18.52 -26.28
N SER A 139 -16.83 18.25 -25.40
CA SER A 139 -18.26 18.45 -25.65
C SER A 139 -18.66 19.92 -25.49
N SER A 140 -18.10 20.62 -24.50
CA SER A 140 -18.33 22.05 -24.28
C SER A 140 -17.73 22.95 -25.36
N GLN A 141 -16.76 22.48 -26.15
CA GLN A 141 -16.24 23.21 -27.32
C GLN A 141 -17.11 23.11 -28.58
N LYS A 142 -18.12 22.22 -28.60
CA LYS A 142 -19.00 22.03 -29.77
C LYS A 142 -20.27 22.90 -29.75
N GLU A 143 -20.55 23.58 -28.64
CA GLU A 143 -21.62 24.59 -28.49
C GLU A 143 -21.05 26.01 -28.64
#